data_AF-A0A950JFL0-F1
#
_entry.id   AF-A0A950JFL0-F1
#
_cell.length_a   1.000
_cell.length_b   1.000
_cell.length_c   1.000
_cell.angle_alpha   90.00
_cell.angle_beta   90.00
_cell.angle_gamma   90.00
#
_symmetry.space_group_name_H-M   'P 1'
#
loop_
_entity.id
_entity.type
_entity.pdbx_description
1 polymer ?
#
loop_
_entity_poly.entity_id
_entity_poly.type
_entity_poly.pdbx_seq_one_letter_code
_entity_poly.pdbx_strand_id
1 'polypeptide(L)' 'MTGAIVKELVGLFVDDELLAAAILCIVGIISALTLFGGAPSWLAGLLLALALPAALAASVWVSARRGKKRR' A
#
# COMPACT_ATOMS: atom_id res chain seq x y z
N MET A 1 20.67 8.84 -21.33
CA MET A 1 19.90 9.58 -20.30
C MET A 1 18.42 9.19 -20.29
N THR A 2 17.76 9.06 -21.43
CA THR A 2 16.35 8.60 -21.57
C THR A 2 16.06 7.23 -20.94
N GLY A 3 16.97 6.25 -21.07
CA GLY A 3 16.75 4.90 -20.52
C GLY A 3 16.70 4.81 -18.98
N ALA A 4 17.28 5.77 -18.26
CA ALA A 4 17.18 5.82 -16.80
C ALA A 4 15.81 6.33 -16.34
N ILE A 5 15.29 7.35 -17.02
CA ILE A 5 13.98 7.97 -16.73
C ILE A 5 12.85 6.97 -16.97
N VAL A 6 12.88 6.20 -18.06
CA VAL A 6 11.87 5.17 -18.35
C VAL A 6 11.88 4.07 -17.28
N LYS A 7 13.06 3.67 -16.78
CA LYS A 7 13.20 2.69 -15.69
C LYS A 7 12.63 3.20 -14.37
N GLU A 8 12.80 4.49 -14.09
CA GLU A 8 12.26 5.14 -12.89
C GLU A 8 10.73 5.29 -12.98
N LEU A 9 10.22 5.68 -14.15
CA LEU A 9 8.77 5.80 -14.40
C LEU A 9 8.07 4.44 -14.27
N VAL A 10 8.64 3.38 -14.84
CA VAL A 10 8.11 2.01 -14.72
C VAL A 10 8.19 1.50 -13.29
N GLY A 11 9.27 1.84 -12.54
CA GLY A 11 9.36 1.52 -11.12
C GLY A 11 8.23 2.16 -10.30
N LEU A 12 7.94 3.43 -10.58
CA LEU A 12 6.90 4.20 -9.90
C LEU A 12 5.49 3.63 -10.19
N PHE A 13 5.20 3.26 -11.44
CA PHE A 13 3.93 2.60 -11.80
C PHE A 13 3.76 1.24 -11.13
N VAL A 14 4.82 0.41 -11.08
CA VAL A 14 4.75 -0.92 -10.46
C VAL A 14 4.58 -0.83 -8.94
N ASP A 15 5.23 0.13 -8.28
CA ASP A 15 5.03 0.37 -6.85
C ASP A 15 3.60 0.89 -6.56
N ASP A 16 3.00 1.64 -7.49
CA ASP A 16 1.63 2.16 -7.36
C ASP A 16 0.57 1.06 -7.50
N GLU A 17 0.73 0.12 -8.44
CA GLU A 17 -0.17 -1.04 -8.58
C GLU A 17 -0.13 -1.96 -7.35
N LEU A 18 1.07 -2.19 -6.80
CA LEU A 18 1.25 -2.96 -5.56
C LEU A 18 0.63 -2.25 -4.36
N LEU A 19 0.80 -0.94 -4.26
CA LEU A 19 0.19 -0.13 -3.21
C LEU A 19 -1.35 -0.15 -3.32
N ALA A 20 -1.88 0.00 -4.53
CA ALA A 20 -3.31 -0.09 -4.79
C ALA A 20 -3.86 -1.47 -4.41
N ALA A 21 -3.17 -2.56 -4.78
CA ALA A 21 -3.56 -3.92 -4.41
C ALA A 21 -3.52 -4.13 -2.88
N ALA A 22 -2.51 -3.59 -2.19
CA ALA A 22 -2.40 -3.67 -0.73
C ALA A 22 -3.55 -2.91 -0.04
N ILE A 23 -3.86 -1.70 -0.49
CA ILE A 23 -4.98 -0.89 0.02
C ILE A 23 -6.31 -1.63 -0.22
N LEU A 24 -6.52 -2.17 -1.43
CA LEU A 24 -7.73 -2.93 -1.76
C LEU A 24 -7.89 -4.15 -0.85
N CYS A 25 -6.79 -4.85 -0.55
CA CYS A 25 -6.79 -5.99 0.36
C CYS A 25 -7.14 -5.57 1.80
N ILE A 26 -6.55 -4.48 2.31
CA ILE A 26 -6.85 -3.94 3.65
C ILE A 26 -8.33 -3.56 3.76
N VAL A 27 -8.85 -2.81 2.79
CA VAL A 27 -10.25 -2.39 2.75
C VAL A 27 -11.18 -3.60 2.63
N GLY A 28 -10.82 -4.58 1.80
CA GLY A 28 -11.59 -5.82 1.64
C GLY A 28 -11.67 -6.65 2.92
N ILE A 29 -10.53 -6.84 3.61
CA ILE A 29 -10.48 -7.56 4.88
C ILE A 29 -11.31 -6.84 5.93
N ILE A 30 -11.14 -5.52 6.09
CA ILE A 30 -11.89 -4.75 7.08
C ILE A 30 -13.39 -4.76 6.76
N SER A 31 -13.76 -4.59 5.49
CA SER A 31 -15.16 -4.67 5.05
C SER A 31 -15.77 -6.04 5.36
N ALA A 32 -15.05 -7.13 5.09
CA ALA A 32 -15.50 -8.48 5.44
C ALA A 32 -15.66 -8.65 6.95
N LEU A 33 -14.72 -8.13 7.74
CA LEU A 33 -14.77 -8.18 9.21
C LEU A 33 -15.96 -7.40 9.77
N THR A 34 -16.33 -6.29 9.10
CA THR A 34 -17.47 -5.46 9.52
C THR A 34 -18.81 -6.07 9.09
N LEU A 35 -18.90 -6.58 7.86
CA LEU A 35 -20.13 -7.13 7.28
C LEU A 35 -20.46 -8.52 7.81
N PHE A 36 -19.47 -9.39 7.96
CA PHE A 36 -19.67 -10.78 8.38
C PHE A 36 -19.33 -11.02 9.86
N GLY A 37 -18.40 -10.25 10.42
CA GLY A 37 -17.98 -10.38 11.81
C GLY A 37 -18.81 -9.57 12.80
N GLY A 38 -19.74 -8.73 12.33
CA GLY A 38 -20.54 -7.84 13.18
C GLY A 38 -19.70 -6.82 13.94
N ALA A 39 -18.47 -6.55 13.48
CA ALA A 39 -17.58 -5.61 14.13
C ALA A 39 -18.19 -4.20 14.11
N PRO A 40 -18.09 -3.44 15.20
CA PRO A 40 -18.68 -2.12 15.26
C PRO A 40 -17.93 -1.14 14.34
N SER A 41 -18.68 -0.25 13.68
CA SER A 41 -18.17 0.65 12.63
C SER A 41 -17.03 1.57 13.06
N TRP A 42 -16.99 1.95 14.34
CA TRP A 42 -15.89 2.76 14.90
C TRP A 42 -14.55 2.01 14.92
N LEU A 43 -14.58 0.69 15.14
CA LEU A 43 -13.39 -0.16 15.11
C LEU A 43 -12.85 -0.30 13.68
N ALA A 44 -13.73 -0.45 12.70
CA ALA A 44 -13.37 -0.46 11.28
C ALA A 44 -12.72 0.87 10.86
N GLY A 45 -13.26 2.00 11.31
CA GLY A 45 -12.67 3.32 11.08
C GLY A 45 -11.26 3.47 11.67
N LEU A 46 -11.05 3.00 12.91
CA LEU A 46 -9.73 3.00 13.56
C LEU A 46 -8.72 2.10 12.83
N LEU A 47 -9.16 0.90 12.43
CA LEU A 47 -8.33 -0.03 11.67
C LEU A 47 -7.90 0.57 10.34
N LEU A 48 -8.80 1.21 9.61
CA LEU A 48 -8.47 1.90 8.35
C LEU A 48 -7.53 3.09 8.59
N ALA A 49 -7.80 3.90 9.62
CA ALA A 49 -6.99 5.07 9.95
C ALA A 49 -5.55 4.71 10.31
N LEU A 50 -5.29 3.52 10.87
CA LEU A 50 -3.95 3.04 11.18
C LEU A 50 -3.33 2.22 10.04
N ALA A 51 -4.10 1.37 9.38
CA ALA A 51 -3.59 0.45 8.36
C ALA A 51 -3.19 1.17 7.07
N LEU A 52 -3.93 2.20 6.65
CA LEU A 52 -3.61 2.94 5.41
C LEU A 52 -2.29 3.71 5.50
N PRO A 53 -2.02 4.51 6.57
CA PRO A 53 -0.71 5.14 6.74
C PRO A 53 0.42 4.13 6.91
N ALA A 54 0.17 3.02 7.62
CA ALA A 54 1.16 1.96 7.77
C ALA A 54 1.52 1.30 6.43
N ALA A 55 0.54 1.05 5.56
CA ALA A 55 0.76 0.51 4.22
C ALA A 55 1.55 1.47 3.33
N LEU A 56 1.24 2.77 3.40
CA LEU A 56 2.02 3.81 2.72
C LEU A 56 3.47 3.87 3.23
N ALA A 57 3.67 3.90 4.55
CA ALA A 57 5.00 3.92 5.14
C ALA A 57 5.82 2.68 4.77
N ALA A 58 5.19 1.49 4.79
CA ALA A 58 5.81 0.25 4.35
C ALA A 58 6.20 0.30 2.86
N SER A 59 5.33 0.81 2.00
CA SER A 59 5.61 0.96 0.56
C SER A 59 6.79 1.90 0.30
N VAL A 60 6.81 3.07 0.94
CA VAL A 60 7.93 4.03 0.84
C VAL A 60 9.23 3.41 1.35
N TRP A 61 9.20 2.69 2.47
CA TRP A 61 10.37 2.03 3.04
C TRP A 61 10.92 0.93 2.14
N VAL A 62 10.05 0.11 1.55
CA VAL A 62 10.42 -0.95 0.60
C VAL A 62 11.05 -0.33 -0.66
N SER A 63 10.43 0.72 -1.20
CA SER A 63 10.92 1.46 -2.36
C SER A 63 12.30 2.07 -2.10
N ALA A 64 12.49 2.73 -0.94
CA ALA A 64 13.77 3.30 -0.53
C ALA A 64 14.86 2.23 -0.36
N ARG A 65 14.54 1.06 0.20
CA ARG A 65 15.48 -0.06 0.34
C ARG A 65 15.85 -0.71 -0.99
N ARG A 66 14.88 -0.86 -1.91
CA ARG A 66 15.13 -1.41 -3.25
C ARG A 66 15.99 -0.48 -4.10
N GLY A 67 15.78 0.84 -4.00
CA GLY A 67 16.62 1.84 -4.64
C GLY A 67 18.09 1.80 -4.17
N LYS A 68 18.33 1.50 -2.89
CA LYS A 68 19.68 1.41 -2.32
C LYS A 68 20.46 0.16 -2.75
N LYS A 69 19.77 -0.92 -3.17
CA LYS A 69 20.40 -2.18 -3.62
C LYS A 69 20.75 -2.19 -5.13
N ARG A 70 20.30 -1.19 -5.89
CA ARG A 70 20.55 -1.05 -7.34
C ARG A 70 21.58 0.03 -7.71
N ARG A 71 22.14 0.75 -6.72
CA ARG A 71 23.29 1.66 -6.91
C ARG A 71 24.58 0.98 -6.49
#